data_AF-A0A1I3JQG8-F1
#
_entry.id   AF-A0A1I3JQG8-F1
#
_cell.length_a   1.000
_cell.length_b   1.000
_cell.length_c   1.000
_cell.angle_alpha   90.00
_cell.angle_beta   90.00
_cell.angle_gamma   90.00
#
_symmetry.space_group_name_H-M   'P 1'
#
loop_
_entity.id
_entity.type
_entity.pdbx_description
1 polymer ?
#
loop_
_entity_poly.entity_id
_entity_poly.type
_entity_poly.pdbx_seq_one_letter_code
_entity_poly.pdbx_strand_id
1 'polypeptide(L)'
;MAQTVRANAGLPGQPAAEAARRAADAAGVTVAEIADLDGFDTVYRLFDGIWRPDPKNPPITTELMRALTKAGNYVAGAYADGELVGACVGFFGTPAAEVLHSHIAGVAPAMAGRSVGLALKLHQRAWALRRGITGIEWTFDPLVSRNAYFNLAKLGATAAEYLPNFYGGMRDGINGEDETDRLLVYWRLDSPAVLAACDGTPGPLSAEAERARGATVALGRSEQGAPVPGTTEGDVLLVAVPRDIEKLRVTDPGVAKDWRVAVRETLGTLVGGGARIAGFDRAGWYVVTREDGR
;
A
#
# COMPACT_ATOMS: atom_id res chain seq x y z
N MET A 1 29.57 -28.73 -35.03
CA MET A 1 29.36 -29.03 -33.60
C MET A 1 28.61 -27.85 -32.97
N ALA A 2 27.43 -28.16 -32.46
CA ALA A 2 26.42 -27.36 -31.73
C ALA A 2 26.61 -25.82 -31.60
N GLN A 3 25.82 -25.07 -32.37
CA GLN A 3 25.31 -23.76 -31.95
C GLN A 3 24.20 -24.00 -30.92
N THR A 4 24.50 -23.74 -29.65
CA THR A 4 23.48 -23.74 -28.60
C THR A 4 22.59 -22.53 -28.77
N VAL A 5 21.36 -22.75 -29.24
CA VAL A 5 20.25 -21.81 -29.19
C VAL A 5 20.06 -21.41 -27.72
N ARG A 6 20.47 -20.18 -27.36
CA ARG A 6 20.03 -19.59 -26.09
C ARG A 6 18.51 -19.45 -26.16
N ALA A 7 17.82 -20.23 -25.33
CA ALA A 7 16.41 -20.04 -25.09
C ALA A 7 16.18 -18.57 -24.70
N ASN A 8 15.20 -17.96 -25.37
CA ASN A 8 14.79 -16.59 -25.15
C ASN A 8 14.13 -16.50 -23.76
N ALA A 9 14.93 -16.40 -22.70
CA ALA A 9 14.43 -16.05 -21.38
C ALA A 9 13.85 -14.64 -21.50
N GLY A 10 12.52 -14.53 -21.52
CA GLY A 10 11.82 -13.27 -21.74
C GLY A 10 12.38 -12.17 -20.83
N LEU A 11 12.48 -10.95 -21.35
CA LEU A 11 12.92 -9.79 -20.57
C LEU A 11 12.14 -9.75 -19.24
N PRO A 12 12.76 -9.48 -18.07
CA PRO A 12 12.12 -9.57 -16.76
C PRO A 12 10.79 -8.78 -16.63
N GLY A 13 10.55 -7.78 -17.49
CA GLY A 13 9.29 -7.05 -17.57
C GLY A 13 8.13 -7.75 -18.30
N GLN A 14 8.34 -8.83 -19.06
CA GLN A 14 7.29 -9.50 -19.84
C GLN A 14 6.22 -10.18 -18.97
N PRO A 15 6.57 -11.04 -17.99
CA PRO A 15 5.57 -11.64 -17.09
C PRO A 15 4.81 -10.59 -16.28
N ALA A 16 5.51 -9.53 -15.85
CA ALA A 16 4.90 -8.42 -15.13
C ALA A 16 3.89 -7.64 -15.99
N ALA A 17 4.20 -7.41 -17.27
CA ALA A 17 3.28 -6.77 -18.20
C ALA A 17 2.02 -7.61 -18.45
N GLU A 18 2.15 -8.94 -18.51
CA GLU A 18 1.00 -9.82 -18.65
C GLU A 18 0.10 -9.82 -17.41
N ALA A 19 0.70 -9.90 -16.22
CA ALA A 19 -0.05 -9.78 -14.95
C ALA A 19 -0.79 -8.42 -14.85
N ALA A 20 -0.14 -7.33 -15.26
CA ALA A 20 -0.76 -6.01 -15.31
C ALA A 20 -1.96 -5.98 -16.27
N ARG A 21 -1.83 -6.55 -17.47
CA ARG A 21 -2.92 -6.65 -18.45
C ARG A 21 -4.09 -7.48 -17.92
N ARG A 22 -3.83 -8.67 -17.37
CA ARG A 22 -4.88 -9.52 -16.78
C ARG A 22 -5.65 -8.81 -15.67
N ALA A 23 -4.96 -8.07 -14.80
CA ALA A 23 -5.61 -7.32 -13.74
C ALA A 23 -6.42 -6.12 -14.25
N ALA A 24 -5.94 -5.43 -15.29
CA ALA A 24 -6.67 -4.35 -15.95
C ALA A 24 -7.95 -4.89 -16.62
N ASP A 25 -7.85 -6.00 -17.37
CA ASP A 25 -8.98 -6.69 -18.00
C ASP A 25 -10.02 -7.13 -16.95
N ALA A 26 -9.57 -7.77 -15.86
CA ALA A 26 -10.45 -8.22 -14.78
C ALA A 26 -11.15 -7.05 -14.04
N ALA A 27 -10.50 -5.89 -13.97
CA ALA A 27 -11.08 -4.68 -13.40
C ALA A 27 -11.98 -3.93 -14.39
N GLY A 28 -11.95 -4.29 -15.67
CA GLY A 28 -12.65 -3.60 -16.76
C GLY A 28 -12.13 -2.18 -16.96
N VAL A 29 -10.80 -2.00 -16.95
CA VAL A 29 -10.13 -0.72 -17.17
C VAL A 29 -8.94 -0.88 -18.11
N THR A 30 -8.55 0.22 -18.76
CA THR A 30 -7.24 0.34 -19.42
C THR A 30 -6.33 1.17 -18.53
N VAL A 31 -5.07 0.76 -18.35
CA VAL A 31 -4.08 1.55 -17.60
C VAL A 31 -2.99 2.06 -18.55
N ALA A 32 -2.70 3.35 -18.52
CA ALA A 32 -1.74 3.99 -19.41
C ALA A 32 -0.98 5.14 -18.72
N GLU A 33 0.25 5.40 -19.18
CA GLU A 33 1.04 6.58 -18.78
C GLU A 33 0.37 7.87 -19.29
N ILE A 34 0.41 8.94 -18.49
CA ILE A 34 -0.14 10.26 -18.84
C ILE A 34 1.01 11.21 -19.10
N ALA A 35 0.97 11.98 -20.20
CA ALA A 35 2.06 12.88 -20.60
C ALA A 35 1.64 14.32 -20.97
N ASP A 36 0.33 14.58 -21.08
CA ASP A 36 -0.22 15.88 -21.45
C ASP A 36 -0.85 16.61 -20.25
N LEU A 37 -1.05 17.93 -20.42
CA LEU A 37 -1.55 18.80 -19.36
C LEU A 37 -3.02 18.52 -19.02
N ASP A 38 -3.84 18.17 -20.00
CA ASP A 38 -5.26 17.89 -19.82
C ASP A 38 -5.48 16.62 -18.96
N GLY A 39 -4.66 15.59 -19.19
CA GLY A 39 -4.63 14.39 -18.37
C GLY A 39 -4.19 14.68 -16.94
N PHE A 40 -3.15 15.50 -16.75
CA PHE A 40 -2.71 15.91 -15.41
C PHE A 40 -3.76 16.72 -14.65
N ASP A 41 -4.47 17.63 -15.31
CA ASP A 41 -5.59 18.36 -14.71
C ASP A 41 -6.73 17.41 -14.30
N THR A 42 -7.01 16.40 -15.13
CA THR A 42 -8.00 15.37 -14.80
C THR A 42 -7.58 14.53 -13.60
N VAL A 43 -6.30 14.19 -13.46
CA VAL A 43 -5.75 13.52 -12.27
C VAL A 43 -5.88 14.41 -11.02
N TYR A 44 -5.56 15.70 -11.14
CA TYR A 44 -5.73 16.66 -10.06
C TYR A 44 -7.18 16.70 -9.55
N ARG A 45 -8.15 16.85 -10.46
CA ARG A 45 -9.59 16.86 -10.12
C ARG A 45 -10.06 15.54 -9.50
N LEU A 46 -9.56 14.41 -10.00
CA LEU A 46 -9.86 13.11 -9.42
C LEU A 46 -9.38 13.02 -7.96
N PHE A 47 -8.14 13.41 -7.68
CA PHE A 47 -7.59 13.37 -6.33
C PHE A 47 -8.25 14.39 -5.39
N ASP A 48 -8.58 15.58 -5.88
CA ASP A 48 -9.38 16.56 -5.13
C ASP A 48 -10.74 15.96 -4.71
N GLY A 49 -11.43 15.26 -5.62
CA GLY A 49 -12.70 14.60 -5.31
C GLY A 49 -12.59 13.44 -4.30
N ILE A 50 -11.46 12.72 -4.29
CA ILE A 50 -11.21 11.58 -3.38
C ILE A 50 -10.86 12.08 -1.98
N TRP A 51 -9.83 12.92 -1.87
CA TRP A 51 -9.27 13.32 -0.57
C TRP A 51 -9.91 14.59 -0.02
N ARG A 52 -10.48 15.46 -0.86
CA ARG A 52 -10.99 16.78 -0.47
C ARG A 52 -9.98 17.52 0.42
N PRO A 53 -8.73 17.70 -0.06
CA PRO A 53 -7.66 18.29 0.73
C PRO A 53 -7.93 19.77 1.02
N ASP A 54 -7.18 20.35 1.95
CA ASP A 54 -7.07 21.82 2.02
C ASP A 54 -6.63 22.35 0.64
N PRO A 55 -7.38 23.28 0.01
CA PRO A 55 -7.02 23.85 -1.29
C PRO A 55 -5.63 24.49 -1.34
N LYS A 56 -5.06 24.89 -0.20
CA LYS A 56 -3.70 25.43 -0.10
C LYS A 56 -2.62 24.36 -0.08
N ASN A 57 -2.98 23.10 0.11
CA ASN A 57 -2.06 21.98 0.20
C ASN A 57 -2.57 20.75 -0.59
N PRO A 58 -2.73 20.87 -1.92
CA PRO A 58 -3.11 19.73 -2.74
C PRO A 58 -2.01 18.65 -2.70
N PRO A 59 -2.39 17.35 -2.73
CA PRO A 59 -1.42 16.26 -2.60
C PRO A 59 -0.42 16.19 -3.77
N ILE A 60 -0.83 16.70 -4.94
CA ILE A 60 0.01 16.87 -6.13
C ILE A 60 -0.65 17.90 -7.07
N THR A 61 0.15 18.65 -7.82
CA THR A 61 -0.33 19.66 -8.78
C THR A 61 -0.05 19.25 -10.23
N THR A 62 -0.80 19.83 -11.17
CA THR A 62 -0.60 19.67 -12.63
C THR A 62 0.83 19.99 -13.04
N GLU A 63 1.39 21.11 -12.54
CA GLU A 63 2.76 21.53 -12.85
C GLU A 63 3.80 20.54 -12.32
N LEU A 64 3.60 19.99 -11.12
CA LEU A 64 4.50 18.99 -10.55
C LEU A 64 4.44 17.69 -11.35
N MET A 65 3.26 17.22 -11.75
CA MET A 65 3.14 16.05 -12.64
C MET A 65 3.85 16.26 -13.98
N ARG A 66 3.77 17.48 -14.54
CA ARG A 66 4.52 17.84 -15.76
C ARG A 66 6.03 17.78 -15.53
N ALA A 67 6.53 18.30 -14.41
CA ALA A 67 7.95 18.23 -14.08
C ALA A 67 8.43 16.78 -13.85
N LEU A 68 7.65 15.97 -13.13
CA LEU A 68 7.92 14.56 -12.87
C LEU A 68 8.03 13.76 -14.16
N THR A 69 7.05 13.86 -15.06
CA THR A 69 7.06 13.14 -16.34
C THR A 69 8.21 13.60 -17.24
N LYS A 70 8.52 14.90 -17.27
CA LYS A 70 9.70 15.41 -17.98
C LYS A 70 11.01 14.84 -17.45
N ALA A 71 11.09 14.60 -16.14
CA ALA A 71 12.23 13.95 -15.49
C ALA A 71 12.21 12.41 -15.57
N GLY A 72 11.26 11.82 -16.31
CA GLY A 72 11.18 10.36 -16.54
C GLY A 72 10.48 9.57 -15.43
N ASN A 73 9.78 10.24 -14.53
CA ASN A 73 9.06 9.61 -13.41
C ASN A 73 7.69 9.06 -13.85
N TYR A 74 7.05 8.32 -12.95
CA TYR A 74 5.82 7.59 -13.22
C TYR A 74 4.57 8.43 -12.95
N VAL A 75 3.74 8.63 -13.98
CA VAL A 75 2.37 9.14 -13.86
C VAL A 75 1.50 8.28 -14.77
N ALA A 76 0.49 7.61 -14.21
CA ALA A 76 -0.43 6.77 -14.98
C ALA A 76 -1.87 6.90 -14.49
N GLY A 77 -2.80 6.71 -15.43
CA GLY A 77 -4.25 6.68 -15.20
C GLY A 77 -4.84 5.32 -15.50
N ALA A 78 -5.92 4.97 -14.80
CA ALA A 78 -6.82 3.89 -15.11
C ALA A 78 -8.13 4.46 -15.67
N TYR A 79 -8.57 3.91 -16.80
CA TYR A 79 -9.69 4.42 -17.58
C TYR A 79 -10.78 3.36 -17.73
N ALA A 80 -12.01 3.69 -17.38
CA ALA A 80 -13.20 2.89 -17.67
C ALA A 80 -14.05 3.66 -18.69
N ASP A 81 -14.38 3.03 -19.82
CA ASP A 81 -15.18 3.66 -20.89
C ASP A 81 -14.65 5.04 -21.35
N GLY A 82 -13.33 5.24 -21.29
CA GLY A 82 -12.65 6.48 -21.63
C GLY A 82 -12.57 7.51 -20.50
N GLU A 83 -13.24 7.29 -19.37
CA GLU A 83 -13.19 8.18 -18.20
C GLU A 83 -12.06 7.79 -17.24
N LEU A 84 -11.32 8.78 -16.74
CA LEU A 84 -10.29 8.56 -15.72
C LEU A 84 -10.95 8.21 -14.37
N VAL A 85 -10.74 7.00 -13.90
CA VAL A 85 -11.35 6.47 -12.66
C VAL A 85 -10.33 6.11 -11.58
N GLY A 86 -9.05 6.19 -11.89
CA GLY A 86 -7.97 6.00 -10.93
C GLY A 86 -6.67 6.56 -11.47
N ALA A 87 -5.74 6.92 -10.60
CA ALA A 87 -4.42 7.40 -10.99
C ALA A 87 -3.37 7.01 -9.97
N CYS A 88 -2.12 6.92 -10.42
CA CYS A 88 -0.98 6.62 -9.58
C CYS A 88 0.24 7.42 -10.05
N VAL A 89 0.90 8.07 -9.09
CA VAL A 89 2.09 8.90 -9.32
C VAL A 89 3.22 8.43 -8.42
N GLY A 90 4.42 8.36 -8.97
CA GLY A 90 5.63 8.01 -8.23
C GLY A 90 6.87 8.60 -8.89
N PHE A 91 7.93 8.74 -8.10
CA PHE A 91 9.20 9.34 -8.50
C PHE A 91 10.39 8.53 -8.00
N PHE A 92 11.54 8.67 -8.65
CA PHE A 92 12.74 7.93 -8.27
C PHE A 92 13.20 8.31 -6.85
N GLY A 93 13.39 7.28 -6.00
CA GLY A 93 14.04 7.41 -4.70
C GLY A 93 15.55 7.22 -4.83
N THR A 94 16.32 7.48 -3.78
CA THR A 94 17.77 7.28 -3.80
C THR A 94 18.16 5.87 -3.36
N PRO A 95 19.06 5.15 -4.06
CA PRO A 95 19.64 5.50 -5.36
C PRO A 95 18.64 5.31 -6.51
N ALA A 96 18.60 6.26 -7.45
CA ALA A 96 17.57 6.38 -8.51
C ALA A 96 17.41 5.15 -9.42
N ALA A 97 18.40 4.28 -9.47
CA ALA A 97 18.36 3.04 -10.27
C ALA A 97 17.68 1.86 -9.53
N GLU A 98 17.41 1.96 -8.23
CA GLU A 98 17.01 0.81 -7.42
C GLU A 98 15.58 0.91 -6.88
N VAL A 99 15.09 2.12 -6.60
CA VAL A 99 13.82 2.33 -5.90
C VAL A 99 12.96 3.42 -6.55
N LEU A 100 11.67 3.14 -6.69
CA LEU A 100 10.63 4.13 -6.98
C LEU A 100 9.83 4.43 -5.69
N HIS A 101 9.73 5.70 -5.32
CA HIS A 101 8.75 6.15 -4.32
C HIS A 101 7.37 6.30 -4.98
N SER A 102 6.40 5.52 -4.54
CA SER A 102 5.01 5.58 -5.02
C SER A 102 4.21 6.60 -4.21
N HIS A 103 4.38 7.89 -4.53
CA HIS A 103 3.82 9.05 -3.82
C HIS A 103 2.33 8.96 -3.51
N ILE A 104 1.50 8.76 -4.53
CA ILE A 104 0.04 8.77 -4.37
C ILE A 104 -0.63 7.81 -5.36
N ALA A 105 -1.64 7.10 -4.89
CA ALA A 105 -2.50 6.26 -5.71
C ALA A 105 -3.94 6.36 -5.21
N GLY A 106 -4.86 6.70 -6.11
CA GLY A 106 -6.27 6.93 -5.78
C GLY A 106 -7.18 6.30 -6.82
N VAL A 107 -8.34 5.83 -6.36
CA VAL A 107 -9.40 5.26 -7.20
C VAL A 107 -10.71 5.92 -6.81
N ALA A 108 -11.50 6.30 -7.80
CA ALA A 108 -12.82 6.89 -7.59
C ALA A 108 -13.70 5.94 -6.75
N PRO A 109 -14.45 6.45 -5.75
CA PRO A 109 -15.30 5.63 -4.88
C PRO A 109 -16.30 4.74 -5.64
N ALA A 110 -16.81 5.21 -6.79
CA ALA A 110 -17.72 4.45 -7.65
C ALA A 110 -17.10 3.16 -8.22
N MET A 111 -15.78 3.03 -8.20
CA MET A 111 -15.04 1.84 -8.65
C MET A 111 -14.60 0.92 -7.51
N ALA A 112 -15.06 1.18 -6.28
CA ALA A 112 -14.76 0.33 -5.13
C ALA A 112 -15.12 -1.14 -5.41
N GLY A 113 -14.28 -2.06 -4.97
CA GLY A 113 -14.48 -3.50 -5.18
C GLY A 113 -14.10 -4.03 -6.56
N ARG A 114 -13.86 -3.19 -7.57
CA ARG A 114 -13.42 -3.61 -8.92
C ARG A 114 -11.92 -3.88 -9.05
N SER A 115 -11.16 -3.80 -7.96
CA SER A 115 -9.70 -4.02 -7.94
C SER A 115 -8.88 -3.10 -8.87
N VAL A 116 -9.39 -1.92 -9.23
CA VAL A 116 -8.66 -0.92 -10.05
C VAL A 116 -7.31 -0.54 -9.42
N GLY A 117 -7.24 -0.43 -8.09
CA GLY A 117 -5.98 -0.16 -7.39
C GLY A 117 -4.92 -1.25 -7.61
N LEU A 118 -5.33 -2.51 -7.70
CA LEU A 118 -4.42 -3.61 -8.04
C LEU A 118 -3.91 -3.46 -9.47
N ALA A 119 -4.79 -3.16 -10.44
CA ALA A 119 -4.41 -2.94 -11.83
C ALA A 119 -3.37 -1.79 -11.97
N LEU A 120 -3.58 -0.66 -11.27
CA LEU A 120 -2.64 0.46 -11.23
C LEU A 120 -1.27 0.04 -10.66
N LYS A 121 -1.24 -0.71 -9.55
CA LYS A 121 0.01 -1.14 -8.92
C LYS A 121 0.75 -2.19 -9.74
N LEU A 122 0.05 -3.13 -10.38
CA LEU A 122 0.69 -4.09 -11.29
C LEU A 122 1.23 -3.42 -12.56
N HIS A 123 0.54 -2.40 -13.09
CA HIS A 123 1.09 -1.56 -14.15
C HIS A 123 2.36 -0.83 -13.68
N GLN A 124 2.35 -0.23 -12.48
CA GLN A 124 3.53 0.42 -11.90
C GLN A 124 4.71 -0.56 -11.73
N ARG A 125 4.45 -1.79 -11.27
CA ARG A 125 5.43 -2.87 -11.19
C ARG A 125 6.02 -3.22 -12.57
N ALA A 126 5.17 -3.40 -13.58
CA ALA A 126 5.63 -3.71 -14.92
C ALA A 126 6.46 -2.57 -15.52
N TRP A 127 6.05 -1.32 -15.29
CA TRP A 127 6.76 -0.12 -15.70
C TRP A 127 8.16 -0.03 -15.07
N ALA A 128 8.25 -0.32 -13.77
CA ALA A 128 9.48 -0.28 -12.99
C ALA A 128 10.47 -1.36 -13.43
N LEU A 129 10.02 -2.61 -13.55
CA LEU A 129 10.87 -3.74 -13.96
C LEU A 129 11.43 -3.58 -15.39
N ARG A 130 10.67 -2.98 -16.31
CA ARG A 130 11.18 -2.66 -17.67
C ARG A 130 12.34 -1.66 -17.65
N ARG A 131 12.50 -0.89 -16.57
CA ARG A 131 13.53 0.13 -16.39
C ARG A 131 14.63 -0.31 -15.42
N GLY A 132 14.66 -1.59 -15.03
CA GLY A 132 15.66 -2.13 -14.11
C GLY A 132 15.43 -1.80 -12.64
N ILE A 133 14.31 -1.16 -12.30
CA ILE A 133 13.94 -0.84 -10.91
C ILE A 133 13.35 -2.10 -10.29
N THR A 134 13.92 -2.55 -9.18
CA THR A 134 13.48 -3.78 -8.48
C THR A 134 12.70 -3.50 -7.19
N GLY A 135 12.66 -2.24 -6.75
CA GLY A 135 11.98 -1.79 -5.54
C GLY A 135 10.95 -0.70 -5.76
N ILE A 136 9.83 -0.78 -5.04
CA ILE A 136 8.92 0.34 -4.88
C ILE A 136 8.62 0.52 -3.39
N GLU A 137 8.67 1.74 -2.89
CA GLU A 137 8.33 2.06 -1.51
C GLU A 137 7.22 3.12 -1.42
N TRP A 138 6.44 3.07 -0.36
CA TRP A 138 5.44 4.08 -0.02
C TRP A 138 5.02 3.93 1.43
N THR A 139 4.31 4.92 1.95
CA THR A 139 3.70 4.82 3.27
C THR A 139 2.19 4.62 3.19
N PHE A 140 1.60 4.06 4.23
CA PHE A 140 0.14 4.07 4.41
C PHE A 140 -0.20 4.20 5.90
N ASP A 141 -1.44 4.58 6.21
CA ASP A 141 -1.93 4.64 7.58
C ASP A 141 -2.14 3.22 8.16
N PRO A 142 -1.43 2.81 9.23
CA PRO A 142 -1.56 1.48 9.79
C PRO A 142 -2.95 1.17 10.35
N LEU A 143 -3.80 2.17 10.65
CA LEU A 143 -5.17 1.93 11.13
C LEU A 143 -6.15 1.62 10.00
N VAL A 144 -5.82 1.93 8.75
CA VAL A 144 -6.70 1.70 7.61
C VAL A 144 -6.59 0.23 7.19
N SER A 145 -7.41 -0.63 7.80
CA SER A 145 -7.39 -2.10 7.63
C SER A 145 -7.42 -2.54 6.16
N ARG A 146 -8.19 -1.85 5.30
CA ARG A 146 -8.24 -2.15 3.86
C ARG A 146 -6.89 -1.92 3.16
N ASN A 147 -6.16 -0.88 3.54
CA ASN A 147 -4.86 -0.56 2.99
C ASN A 147 -3.80 -1.52 3.54
N ALA A 148 -3.87 -1.88 4.82
CA ALA A 148 -3.01 -2.90 5.41
C ALA A 148 -3.13 -4.24 4.66
N TYR A 149 -4.36 -4.72 4.45
CA TYR A 149 -4.61 -5.95 3.70
C TYR A 149 -4.17 -5.84 2.23
N PHE A 150 -4.45 -4.72 1.57
CA PHE A 150 -4.03 -4.49 0.19
C PHE A 150 -2.50 -4.50 0.05
N ASN A 151 -1.78 -3.74 0.87
CA ASN A 151 -0.33 -3.62 0.78
C ASN A 151 0.38 -4.93 1.16
N LEU A 152 0.00 -5.55 2.29
CA LEU A 152 0.74 -6.68 2.83
C LEU A 152 0.29 -8.03 2.26
N ALA A 153 -1.01 -8.23 2.01
CA ALA A 153 -1.52 -9.51 1.52
C ALA A 153 -1.72 -9.54 -0.01
N LYS A 154 -2.29 -8.49 -0.61
CA LYS A 154 -2.57 -8.48 -2.06
C LYS A 154 -1.35 -8.15 -2.91
N LEU A 155 -0.49 -7.24 -2.44
CA LEU A 155 0.75 -6.91 -3.14
C LEU A 155 1.95 -7.72 -2.63
N GLY A 156 1.92 -8.19 -1.38
CA GLY A 156 3.06 -8.87 -0.77
C GLY A 156 4.19 -7.90 -0.40
N ALA A 157 3.90 -6.62 -0.19
CA ALA A 157 4.88 -5.67 0.32
C ALA A 157 5.25 -6.01 1.77
N THR A 158 6.46 -5.66 2.18
CA THR A 158 6.96 -5.87 3.54
C THR A 158 7.00 -4.54 4.28
N ALA A 159 6.55 -4.51 5.53
CA ALA A 159 6.74 -3.33 6.37
C ALA A 159 8.23 -3.14 6.68
N ALA A 160 8.72 -1.91 6.54
CA ALA A 160 10.10 -1.53 6.77
C ALA A 160 10.25 -0.70 8.05
N GLU A 161 9.37 0.28 8.26
CA GLU A 161 9.50 1.24 9.37
C GLU A 161 8.13 1.77 9.80
N TYR A 162 7.98 2.02 11.11
CA TYR A 162 6.86 2.76 11.67
C TYR A 162 7.26 4.21 11.91
N LEU A 163 6.54 5.15 11.31
CA LEU A 163 6.84 6.58 11.29
C LEU A 163 5.74 7.35 12.04
N PRO A 164 5.98 7.79 13.28
CA PRO A 164 5.00 8.56 14.06
C PRO A 164 4.77 9.96 13.47
N ASN A 165 3.51 10.36 13.34
CA ASN A 165 3.05 11.68 12.90
C ASN A 165 3.82 12.24 11.68
N PHE A 166 4.08 11.39 10.69
CA PHE A 166 5.08 11.61 9.65
C PHE A 166 4.80 12.85 8.79
N TYR A 167 3.54 13.13 8.49
CA TYR A 167 3.13 14.29 7.69
C TYR A 167 2.57 15.43 8.54
N GLY A 168 2.62 15.33 9.87
CA GLY A 168 1.93 16.27 10.76
C GLY A 168 0.41 16.25 10.55
N GLY A 169 -0.24 17.41 10.66
CA GLY A 169 -1.67 17.55 10.43
C GLY A 169 -2.03 17.53 8.94
N MET A 170 -2.61 16.43 8.45
CA MET A 170 -3.20 16.33 7.12
C MET A 170 -4.72 16.56 7.20
N ARG A 171 -5.15 17.81 7.08
CA ARG A 171 -6.58 18.16 7.07
C ARG A 171 -7.20 17.82 5.73
N ASP A 172 -7.61 16.57 5.59
CA ASP A 172 -8.33 16.05 4.43
C ASP A 172 -9.51 15.19 4.90
N GLY A 173 -10.38 14.79 3.95
CA GLY A 173 -11.59 14.02 4.23
C GLY A 173 -11.36 12.59 4.75
N ILE A 174 -10.13 12.10 4.77
CA ILE A 174 -9.78 10.72 5.18
C ILE A 174 -9.09 10.71 6.55
N ASN A 175 -8.16 11.63 6.77
CA ASN A 175 -7.33 11.72 7.98
C ASN A 175 -7.99 12.59 9.05
N GLY A 176 -8.82 13.57 8.67
CA GLY A 176 -9.50 14.46 9.60
C GLY A 176 -8.52 15.29 10.45
N GLU A 177 -8.67 15.26 11.77
CA GLU A 177 -7.78 15.94 12.73
C GLU A 177 -6.78 14.98 13.41
N ASP A 178 -6.73 13.72 12.98
CA ASP A 178 -5.86 12.68 13.55
C ASP A 178 -4.38 12.89 13.16
N GLU A 179 -3.48 12.35 13.98
CA GLU A 179 -2.05 12.33 13.67
C GLU A 179 -1.75 11.33 12.55
N THR A 180 -0.74 11.65 11.73
CA THR A 180 -0.47 10.92 10.49
C THR A 180 0.61 9.87 10.67
N ASP A 181 0.37 8.88 11.53
CA ASP A 181 1.29 7.74 11.57
C ASP A 181 1.27 7.01 10.24
N ARG A 182 2.46 6.52 9.87
CA ARG A 182 2.71 5.90 8.59
C ARG A 182 3.53 4.63 8.79
N LEU A 183 3.07 3.55 8.19
CA LEU A 183 3.89 2.36 8.02
C LEU A 183 4.54 2.44 6.64
N LEU A 184 5.86 2.63 6.61
CA LEU A 184 6.65 2.53 5.39
C LEU A 184 6.68 1.06 4.96
N VAL A 185 6.34 0.81 3.71
CA VAL A 185 6.45 -0.51 3.10
C VAL A 185 7.41 -0.50 1.93
N TYR A 186 8.05 -1.64 1.73
CA TYR A 186 8.92 -1.92 0.62
C TYR A 186 8.36 -3.08 -0.21
N TRP A 187 8.32 -2.91 -1.53
CA TRP A 187 7.81 -3.89 -2.46
C TRP A 187 8.93 -4.36 -3.39
N ARG A 188 9.56 -5.48 -3.01
CA ARG A 188 10.60 -6.13 -3.82
C ARG A 188 9.95 -6.89 -4.97
N LEU A 189 9.98 -6.29 -6.16
CA LEU A 189 9.11 -6.63 -7.29
C LEU A 189 9.35 -8.02 -7.88
N ASP A 190 10.53 -8.59 -7.66
CA ASP A 190 11.00 -9.89 -8.16
C ASP A 190 11.06 -10.98 -7.08
N SER A 191 10.68 -10.65 -5.83
CA SER A 191 10.67 -11.63 -4.76
C SER A 191 9.60 -12.72 -4.96
N PRO A 192 9.85 -13.98 -4.55
CA PRO A 192 8.87 -15.06 -4.69
C PRO A 192 7.50 -14.75 -4.07
N ALA A 193 7.49 -14.08 -2.91
CA ALA A 193 6.26 -13.71 -2.22
C ALA A 193 5.41 -12.71 -3.03
N VAL A 194 6.05 -11.72 -3.66
CA VAL A 194 5.37 -10.74 -4.51
C VAL A 194 4.86 -11.39 -5.79
N LEU A 195 5.63 -12.29 -6.42
CA LEU A 195 5.17 -13.04 -7.59
C LEU A 195 3.90 -13.83 -7.28
N ALA A 196 3.92 -14.62 -6.20
CA ALA A 196 2.76 -15.40 -5.77
C ALA A 196 1.54 -14.52 -5.43
N ALA A 197 1.74 -13.39 -4.76
CA ALA A 197 0.66 -12.45 -4.46
C ALA A 197 0.05 -11.83 -5.72
N CYS A 198 0.90 -11.41 -6.67
CA CYS A 198 0.46 -10.82 -7.95
C CYS A 198 -0.26 -11.82 -8.87
N ASP A 199 0.07 -13.11 -8.76
CA ASP A 199 -0.63 -14.20 -9.46
C ASP A 199 -1.91 -14.67 -8.75
N GLY A 200 -2.30 -14.01 -7.64
CA GLY A 200 -3.54 -14.29 -6.93
C GLY A 200 -3.47 -15.44 -5.94
N THR A 201 -2.27 -15.95 -5.65
CA THR A 201 -2.00 -17.01 -4.67
C THR A 201 -1.15 -16.48 -3.52
N PRO A 202 -1.62 -15.47 -2.75
CA PRO A 202 -0.86 -14.97 -1.62
C PRO A 202 -0.67 -16.08 -0.58
N GLY A 203 0.44 -16.02 0.17
CA GLY A 203 0.71 -16.98 1.24
C GLY A 203 -0.41 -17.02 2.29
N PRO A 204 -0.68 -18.18 2.91
CA PRO A 204 -1.74 -18.31 3.91
C PRO A 204 -1.32 -17.62 5.20
N LEU A 205 -1.97 -16.50 5.54
CA LEU A 205 -1.80 -15.83 6.82
C LEU A 205 -3.17 -15.58 7.45
N SER A 206 -3.36 -16.11 8.67
CA SER A 206 -4.61 -16.04 9.41
C SER A 206 -4.32 -15.87 10.89
N ALA A 207 -4.79 -14.78 11.49
CA ALA A 207 -4.59 -14.56 12.91
C ALA A 207 -5.29 -15.63 13.76
N GLU A 208 -6.41 -16.19 13.30
CA GLU A 208 -7.09 -17.31 13.97
C GLU A 208 -6.22 -18.56 13.99
N ALA A 209 -5.59 -18.90 12.86
CA ALA A 209 -4.67 -20.04 12.81
C ALA A 209 -3.44 -19.82 13.68
N GLU A 210 -2.88 -18.60 13.71
CA GLU A 210 -1.77 -18.29 14.61
C GLU A 210 -2.17 -18.33 16.08
N ARG A 211 -3.38 -17.88 16.46
CA ARG A 211 -3.92 -18.06 17.83
C ARG A 211 -4.01 -19.53 18.21
N ALA A 212 -4.52 -20.37 17.32
CA ALA A 212 -4.62 -21.81 17.56
C ALA A 212 -3.24 -22.46 17.76
N ARG A 213 -2.16 -21.84 17.25
CA ARG A 213 -0.77 -22.25 17.46
C ARG A 213 -0.10 -21.56 18.66
N GLY A 214 -0.83 -20.75 19.43
CA GLY A 214 -0.32 -20.10 20.64
C GLY A 214 0.17 -18.66 20.44
N ALA A 215 -0.17 -17.98 19.35
CA ALA A 215 0.15 -16.56 19.19
C ALA A 215 -0.53 -15.70 20.26
N THR A 216 0.22 -14.74 20.81
CA THR A 216 -0.23 -13.84 21.86
C THR A 216 -0.93 -12.63 21.27
N VAL A 217 -1.99 -12.16 21.91
CA VAL A 217 -2.63 -10.87 21.55
C VAL A 217 -1.91 -9.74 22.26
N ALA A 218 -1.15 -8.94 21.51
CA ALA A 218 -0.47 -7.74 22.01
C ALA A 218 -1.42 -6.53 22.06
N LEU A 219 -2.35 -6.44 21.10
CA LEU A 219 -3.41 -5.44 21.11
C LEU A 219 -4.70 -6.05 20.57
N GLY A 220 -5.76 -6.03 21.39
CA GLY A 220 -7.08 -6.57 21.08
C GLY A 220 -8.12 -5.50 20.75
N ARG A 221 -9.35 -5.96 20.48
CA ARG A 221 -10.56 -5.15 20.31
C ARG A 221 -11.57 -5.53 21.38
N SER A 222 -12.13 -4.55 22.08
CA SER A 222 -13.28 -4.78 22.97
C SER A 222 -14.56 -5.05 22.17
N GLU A 223 -15.63 -5.46 22.85
CA GLU A 223 -16.96 -5.60 22.25
C GLU A 223 -17.49 -4.27 21.67
N GLN A 224 -17.14 -3.15 22.31
CA GLN A 224 -17.48 -1.80 21.87
C GLN A 224 -16.53 -1.28 20.78
N GLY A 225 -15.51 -2.04 20.39
CA GLY A 225 -14.58 -1.68 19.32
C GLY A 225 -13.43 -0.75 19.73
N ALA A 226 -13.19 -0.56 21.04
CA ALA A 226 -12.05 0.18 21.57
C ALA A 226 -10.78 -0.71 21.61
N PRO A 227 -9.57 -0.11 21.59
CA PRO A 227 -8.34 -0.87 21.74
C PRO A 227 -8.23 -1.45 23.16
N VAL A 228 -7.77 -2.70 23.27
CA VAL A 228 -7.53 -3.36 24.56
C VAL A 228 -6.07 -3.82 24.60
N PRO A 229 -5.20 -3.19 25.41
CA PRO A 229 -3.82 -3.64 25.58
C PRO A 229 -3.77 -5.10 26.05
N GLY A 230 -2.91 -5.88 25.42
CA GLY A 230 -2.60 -7.24 25.84
C GLY A 230 -1.18 -7.35 26.40
N THR A 231 -0.58 -8.52 26.26
CA THR A 231 0.84 -8.75 26.60
C THR A 231 1.67 -8.86 25.33
N THR A 232 2.89 -8.34 25.37
CA THR A 232 3.86 -8.49 24.30
C THR A 232 4.79 -9.67 24.54
N GLU A 233 4.46 -10.61 25.42
CA GLU A 233 5.25 -11.84 25.63
C GLU A 233 4.94 -12.91 24.58
N GLY A 234 5.99 -13.52 24.01
CA GLY A 234 5.88 -14.57 22.99
C GLY A 234 6.49 -14.19 21.63
N ASP A 235 6.61 -15.18 20.75
CA ASP A 235 7.35 -15.04 19.48
C ASP A 235 6.47 -14.54 18.34
N VAL A 236 5.18 -14.93 18.36
CA VAL A 236 4.16 -14.50 17.41
C VAL A 236 3.13 -13.66 18.14
N LEU A 237 2.99 -12.42 17.72
CA LEU A 237 2.12 -11.41 18.31
C LEU A 237 1.04 -10.98 17.32
N LEU A 238 -0.15 -10.74 17.84
CA LEU A 238 -1.31 -10.27 17.09
C LEU A 238 -1.68 -8.87 17.55
N VAL A 239 -1.77 -7.95 16.59
CA VAL A 239 -2.13 -6.55 16.84
C VAL A 239 -3.36 -6.21 16.00
N ALA A 240 -4.49 -5.99 16.67
CA ALA A 240 -5.70 -5.54 16.02
C ALA A 240 -5.61 -4.08 15.56
N VAL A 241 -6.42 -3.76 14.57
CA VAL A 241 -6.79 -2.38 14.21
C VAL A 241 -8.31 -2.24 14.22
N PRO A 242 -8.86 -1.01 14.30
CA PRO A 242 -10.30 -0.84 14.19
C PRO A 242 -10.83 -1.37 12.85
N ARG A 243 -12.08 -1.81 12.83
CA ARG A 243 -12.71 -2.32 11.60
C ARG A 243 -12.82 -1.23 10.52
N ASP A 244 -13.06 0.00 10.94
CA ASP A 244 -13.22 1.16 10.06
C ASP A 244 -12.78 2.44 10.79
N ILE A 245 -11.49 2.78 10.68
CA ILE A 245 -10.94 3.99 11.30
C ILE A 245 -11.55 5.27 10.71
N GLU A 246 -11.88 5.26 9.42
CA GLU A 246 -12.43 6.43 8.72
C GLU A 246 -13.82 6.77 9.26
N LYS A 247 -14.65 5.76 9.51
CA LYS A 247 -15.93 5.95 10.20
C LYS A 247 -15.74 6.38 11.66
N LEU A 248 -14.78 5.81 12.39
CA LEU A 248 -14.54 6.18 13.79
C LEU A 248 -14.10 7.64 13.92
N ARG A 249 -13.26 8.16 13.03
CA ARG A 249 -12.86 9.58 13.01
C ARG A 249 -14.05 10.55 12.96
N VAL A 250 -15.17 10.13 12.38
CA VAL A 250 -16.41 10.93 12.31
C VAL A 250 -17.34 10.65 13.48
N THR A 251 -17.49 9.38 13.86
CA THR A 251 -18.55 8.95 14.81
C THR A 251 -18.09 8.94 16.26
N ASP A 252 -16.82 8.66 16.53
CA ASP A 252 -16.19 8.67 17.84
C ASP A 252 -14.70 9.03 17.72
N PRO A 253 -14.38 10.33 17.59
CA PRO A 253 -13.00 10.80 17.45
C PRO A 253 -12.12 10.45 18.65
N GLY A 254 -12.71 10.29 19.85
CA GLY A 254 -11.99 9.89 21.05
C GLY A 254 -11.43 8.48 20.91
N VAL A 255 -12.29 7.52 20.54
CA VAL A 255 -11.85 6.14 20.29
C VAL A 255 -10.89 6.05 19.11
N ALA A 256 -11.06 6.87 18.06
CA ALA A 256 -10.10 6.93 16.95
C ALA A 256 -8.70 7.34 17.43
N LYS A 257 -8.62 8.33 18.33
CA LYS A 257 -7.35 8.78 18.94
C LYS A 257 -6.75 7.70 19.84
N ASP A 258 -7.57 7.01 20.64
CA ASP A 258 -7.11 5.91 21.48
C ASP A 258 -6.49 4.79 20.62
N TRP A 259 -7.10 4.47 19.48
CA TRP A 259 -6.53 3.53 18.50
C TRP A 259 -5.17 4.00 17.96
N ARG A 260 -5.04 5.28 17.61
CA ARG A 260 -3.77 5.85 17.13
C ARG A 260 -2.66 5.66 18.15
N VAL A 261 -2.91 6.01 19.40
CA VAL A 261 -1.92 5.87 20.48
C VAL A 261 -1.59 4.40 20.72
N ALA A 262 -2.60 3.54 20.88
CA ALA A 262 -2.38 2.13 21.19
C ALA A 262 -1.61 1.39 20.08
N VAL A 263 -1.91 1.66 18.81
CA VAL A 263 -1.19 1.06 17.68
C VAL A 263 0.22 1.64 17.55
N ARG A 264 0.42 2.94 17.78
CA ARG A 264 1.75 3.55 17.80
C ARG A 264 2.64 2.91 18.85
N GLU A 265 2.15 2.80 20.08
CA GLU A 265 2.89 2.19 21.19
C GLU A 265 3.16 0.71 20.90
N THR A 266 2.17 -0.04 20.40
CA THR A 266 2.34 -1.48 20.16
C THR A 266 3.22 -1.75 18.94
N LEU A 267 2.82 -1.34 17.74
CA LEU A 267 3.58 -1.62 16.51
C LEU A 267 4.90 -0.86 16.48
N GLY A 268 4.92 0.41 16.91
CA GLY A 268 6.14 1.22 16.92
C GLY A 268 7.22 0.60 17.82
N THR A 269 6.87 0.18 19.03
CA THR A 269 7.83 -0.49 19.93
C THR A 269 8.25 -1.86 19.39
N LEU A 270 7.34 -2.65 18.83
CA LEU A 270 7.68 -3.96 18.28
C LEU A 270 8.63 -3.85 17.07
N VAL A 271 8.30 -3.01 16.10
CA VAL A 271 9.13 -2.79 14.90
C VAL A 271 10.45 -2.14 15.27
N GLY A 272 10.45 -1.11 16.14
CA GLY A 272 11.67 -0.48 16.63
C GLY A 272 12.56 -1.42 17.45
N GLY A 273 11.98 -2.46 18.07
CA GLY A 273 12.68 -3.54 18.76
C GLY A 273 13.15 -4.68 17.84
N GLY A 274 13.02 -4.55 16.52
CA GLY A 274 13.47 -5.53 15.53
C GLY A 274 12.44 -6.63 15.19
N ALA A 275 11.21 -6.55 15.71
CA ALA A 275 10.16 -7.48 15.30
C ALA A 275 9.67 -7.15 13.87
N ARG A 276 9.32 -8.19 13.12
CA ARG A 276 8.89 -8.08 11.73
C ARG A 276 7.38 -8.27 11.60
N ILE A 277 6.71 -7.39 10.87
CA ILE A 277 5.32 -7.61 10.46
C ILE A 277 5.31 -8.67 9.35
N ALA A 278 4.86 -9.87 9.68
CA ALA A 278 4.79 -11.00 8.75
C ALA A 278 3.64 -10.87 7.74
N GLY A 279 2.59 -10.12 8.10
CA GLY A 279 1.50 -9.78 7.18
C GLY A 279 0.27 -9.25 7.91
N PHE A 280 -0.84 -9.22 7.19
CA PHE A 280 -2.13 -8.73 7.69
C PHE A 280 -3.27 -9.60 7.16
N ASP A 281 -4.20 -9.97 8.03
CA ASP A 281 -5.33 -10.82 7.67
C ASP A 281 -6.60 -10.01 7.35
N ARG A 282 -7.61 -10.69 6.80
CA ARG A 282 -8.90 -10.05 6.46
C ARG A 282 -9.73 -9.65 7.69
N ALA A 283 -9.44 -10.23 8.85
CA ALA A 283 -10.14 -9.92 10.09
C ALA A 283 -9.61 -8.65 10.76
N GLY A 284 -8.57 -8.02 10.21
CA GLY A 284 -8.04 -6.76 10.70
C GLY A 284 -6.98 -6.94 11.77
N TRP A 285 -6.08 -7.91 11.58
CA TRP A 285 -4.96 -8.19 12.47
C TRP A 285 -3.64 -8.15 11.72
N TYR A 286 -2.69 -7.40 12.26
CA TYR A 286 -1.27 -7.61 11.96
C TYR A 286 -0.79 -8.86 12.69
N VAL A 287 -0.02 -9.68 11.97
CA VAL A 287 0.77 -10.76 12.57
C VAL A 287 2.22 -10.28 12.61
N VAL A 288 2.79 -10.23 13.80
CA VAL A 288 4.15 -9.76 14.05
C VAL A 288 4.96 -10.93 14.61
N THR A 289 6.14 -11.16 14.05
CA THR A 289 7.06 -12.20 14.50
C THR A 289 8.31 -11.53 15.04
N ARG A 290 8.75 -11.91 16.23
CA ARG A 290 10.14 -11.66 16.63
C ARG A 290 11.01 -12.64 15.87
N GLU A 291 12.06 -12.15 15.23
CA GLU A 291 13.08 -13.08 14.75
C GLU A 291 13.75 -13.69 15.98
N ASP A 292 13.55 -14.99 16.20
CA ASP A 292 14.54 -15.76 16.93
C ASP A 292 15.88 -15.46 16.26
N GLY A 293 16.86 -14.96 17.01
CA GLY A 293 18.24 -14.99 16.54
C GLY A 293 18.60 -16.44 16.22
N ARG A 294 18.51 -16.83 14.94
CA ARG A 294 19.00 -18.10 14.40
C ARG A 294 19.99 -17.81 13.29
#